data_AF-A0A3D4FJW8-F1
#
_entry.id   AF-A0A3D4FJW8-F1
#
_cell.length_a   1.000
_cell.length_b   1.000
_cell.length_c   1.000
_cell.angle_alpha   90.00
_cell.angle_beta   90.00
_cell.angle_gamma   90.00
#
_symmetry.space_group_name_H-M   'P 1'
#
loop_
_entity.id
_entity.type
_entity.pdbx_description
1 polymer ?
#
loop_
_entity_poly.entity_id
_entity_poly.type
_entity_poly.pdbx_seq_one_letter_code
_entity_poly.pdbx_strand_id
1 'polypeptide(L)'
;MTLAKKLLGKKLVHEIEGARISGIIVECEAYMGVIDKAAHVYGGRRTERVEVMYGECGYAYVYFIYGLYYCFNVVAAEVETPQAVLVR
;
A
#
# COMPACT_ATOMS: atom_id res chain seq x y z
N MET A 1 5.39 11.10 5.77
CA MET A 1 4.12 10.35 5.66
C MET A 1 3.57 9.98 7.04
N THR A 2 2.38 10.45 7.43
CA THR A 2 1.76 10.14 8.74
C THR A 2 0.87 8.90 8.74
N LEU A 3 0.45 8.42 7.55
CA LEU A 3 -0.55 7.37 7.42
C LEU A 3 -0.11 6.06 8.09
N ALA A 4 1.16 5.64 7.93
CA ALA A 4 1.66 4.40 8.53
C ALA A 4 1.41 4.33 10.04
N LYS A 5 1.71 5.42 10.77
CA LYS A 5 1.44 5.51 12.21
C LYS A 5 -0.06 5.52 12.54
N LYS A 6 -0.88 6.13 11.68
CA LYS A 6 -2.35 6.20 11.86
C LYS A 6 -3.04 4.86 11.58
N LEU A 7 -2.43 3.98 10.79
CA LEU A 7 -2.96 2.64 10.49
C LEU A 7 -2.71 1.65 11.63
N LEU A 8 -1.66 1.84 12.44
CA LEU A 8 -1.43 1.02 13.62
C LEU A 8 -2.63 1.06 14.57
N GLY A 9 -3.09 -0.13 14.99
CA GLY A 9 -4.27 -0.30 15.83
C GLY A 9 -5.61 -0.23 15.08
N LYS A 10 -5.61 0.05 13.76
CA LYS A 10 -6.83 -0.05 12.95
C LYS A 10 -7.17 -1.49 12.62
N LYS A 11 -8.46 -1.77 12.43
CA LYS A 11 -8.96 -3.09 12.05
C LYS A 11 -9.07 -3.17 10.54
N LEU A 12 -8.32 -4.09 9.93
CA LEU A 12 -8.52 -4.50 8.54
C LEU A 12 -9.63 -5.53 8.50
N VAL A 13 -10.62 -5.33 7.64
CA VAL A 13 -11.80 -6.20 7.51
C VAL A 13 -11.92 -6.62 6.05
N HIS A 14 -12.09 -7.91 5.82
CA HIS A 14 -12.41 -8.47 4.51
C HIS A 14 -13.72 -9.25 4.63
N GLU A 15 -14.70 -8.84 3.82
CA GLU A 15 -15.99 -9.54 3.68
C GLU A 15 -15.98 -10.29 2.37
N ILE A 16 -16.09 -11.62 2.44
CA ILE A 16 -16.02 -12.52 1.28
C ILE A 16 -17.03 -13.64 1.46
N GLU A 17 -17.90 -13.85 0.47
CA GLU A 17 -18.90 -14.94 0.46
C GLU A 17 -19.77 -15.00 1.73
N GLY A 18 -20.09 -13.86 2.33
CA GLY A 18 -20.87 -13.77 3.58
C GLY A 18 -20.07 -14.08 4.86
N ALA A 19 -18.79 -14.44 4.74
CA ALA A 19 -17.86 -14.54 5.86
C ALA A 19 -17.14 -13.20 6.09
N ARG A 20 -16.89 -12.89 7.36
CA ARG A 20 -16.13 -11.70 7.79
C ARG A 20 -14.84 -12.13 8.46
N ILE A 21 -13.71 -11.79 7.85
CA ILE A 21 -12.37 -12.01 8.39
C ILE A 21 -11.81 -10.64 8.78
N SER A 22 -11.13 -10.56 9.93
CA SER A 22 -10.52 -9.30 10.36
C SER A 22 -9.28 -9.49 11.21
N GLY A 23 -8.40 -8.49 11.18
CA GLY A 23 -7.19 -8.43 12.00
C GLY A 23 -6.87 -7.00 12.40
N ILE A 24 -6.09 -6.83 13.46
CA ILE A 24 -5.55 -5.52 13.86
C ILE A 24 -4.21 -5.32 13.16
N ILE A 25 -4.05 -4.16 12.51
CA ILE A 25 -2.79 -3.77 11.90
C ILE A 25 -1.81 -3.42 13.03
N VAL A 26 -0.75 -4.21 13.17
CA VAL A 26 0.27 -4.05 14.22
C VAL A 26 1.62 -3.62 13.66
N GLU A 27 1.85 -3.81 12.36
CA GLU A 27 3.09 -3.44 11.68
C GLU A 27 2.77 -2.78 10.33
N CYS A 28 3.52 -1.73 10.00
CA CYS A 28 3.39 -0.96 8.76
C CYS A 28 4.77 -0.47 8.31
N GLU A 29 4.98 -0.42 7.00
CA GLU A 29 6.19 0.13 6.38
C GLU A 29 5.83 1.26 5.41
N ALA A 30 6.57 2.36 5.47
CA ALA A 30 6.28 3.59 4.75
C ALA A 30 7.21 3.76 3.54
N TYR A 31 6.66 3.82 2.32
CA TYR A 31 7.42 4.12 1.11
C TYR A 31 7.24 5.56 0.67
N MET A 32 8.34 6.31 0.58
CA MET A 32 8.34 7.76 0.32
C MET A 32 8.30 8.12 -1.19
N GLY A 33 7.83 7.20 -2.02
CA GLY A 33 7.59 7.43 -3.44
C GLY A 33 8.86 7.66 -4.25
N VAL A 34 8.86 8.66 -5.13
CA VAL A 34 9.89 8.85 -6.17
C VAL A 34 11.31 9.07 -5.62
N ILE A 35 11.46 9.53 -4.39
CA ILE A 35 12.75 9.77 -3.73
C ILE A 35 13.29 8.54 -2.99
N ASP A 36 12.44 7.53 -2.77
CA ASP A 36 12.75 6.37 -1.95
C ASP A 36 13.29 5.23 -2.81
N LYS A 37 14.57 4.90 -2.65
CA LYS A 37 15.24 3.83 -3.42
C LYS A 37 14.62 2.45 -3.22
N ALA A 38 13.91 2.22 -2.12
CA ALA A 38 13.22 0.95 -1.86
C ALA A 38 11.83 0.89 -2.50
N ALA A 39 11.26 2.03 -2.91
CA ALA A 39 9.93 2.07 -3.51
C ALA A 39 9.94 1.60 -4.97
N HIS A 40 8.87 0.92 -5.38
CA HIS A 40 8.69 0.49 -6.77
C HIS A 40 8.61 1.63 -7.79
N VAL A 41 8.31 2.84 -7.32
CA VAL A 41 8.16 4.09 -8.08
C VAL A 41 9.39 4.99 -8.00
N TYR A 42 10.50 4.51 -7.42
CA TYR A 42 11.76 5.24 -7.33
C TYR A 42 12.15 5.85 -8.68
N GLY A 43 12.63 7.10 -8.66
CA GLY A 43 13.02 7.83 -9.86
C GLY A 43 11.85 8.19 -10.78
N GLY A 44 10.61 8.15 -10.29
CA GLY A 44 9.42 8.45 -11.08
C GLY A 44 9.01 7.32 -12.01
N ARG A 45 9.41 6.07 -11.71
CA ARG A 45 9.10 4.91 -12.54
C ARG A 45 7.59 4.68 -12.65
N ARG A 46 7.08 4.68 -13.89
CA ARG A 46 5.71 4.30 -14.24
C ARG A 46 5.68 3.02 -15.06
N THR A 47 4.84 2.09 -14.66
CA THR A 47 4.50 0.84 -15.36
C THR A 47 3.05 0.54 -15.00
N GLU A 48 2.31 -0.21 -15.81
CA GLU A 48 0.92 -0.61 -15.50
C GLU A 48 0.74 -1.10 -14.06
N ARG A 49 1.70 -1.89 -13.55
CA ARG A 49 1.69 -2.42 -12.18
C ARG A 49 1.66 -1.34 -11.09
N VAL A 50 2.42 -0.25 -11.25
CA VAL A 50 2.61 0.77 -10.19
C VAL A 50 1.75 2.01 -10.43
N GLU A 51 1.04 2.07 -11.55
CA GLU A 51 0.24 3.23 -11.95
C GLU A 51 -0.83 3.58 -10.93
N VAL A 52 -1.41 2.57 -10.27
CA VAL A 52 -2.36 2.76 -9.16
C VAL A 52 -1.79 3.60 -8.01
N MET A 53 -0.47 3.59 -7.80
CA MET A 53 0.17 4.40 -6.75
C MET A 53 0.16 5.89 -7.09
N TYR A 54 0.03 6.27 -8.37
CA TYR A 54 -0.12 7.65 -8.81
C TYR A 54 -1.60 8.12 -8.78
N GLY A 55 -2.54 7.23 -8.46
CA GLY A 55 -3.97 7.54 -8.34
C GLY A 55 -4.36 8.18 -7.02
N GLU A 56 -5.65 8.09 -6.69
CA GLU A 56 -6.21 8.68 -5.47
C GLU A 56 -5.73 7.97 -4.20
N CYS A 57 -5.65 8.73 -3.10
CA CYS A 57 -5.34 8.15 -1.79
C CYS A 57 -6.42 7.15 -1.34
N GLY A 58 -5.99 6.13 -0.59
CA GLY A 58 -6.87 5.04 -0.14
C GLY A 58 -6.98 3.87 -1.12
N TYR A 59 -6.46 3.99 -2.35
CA TYR A 59 -6.41 2.85 -3.26
C TYR A 59 -5.54 1.73 -2.69
N ALA A 60 -5.97 0.49 -2.94
CA ALA A 60 -5.21 -0.71 -2.61
C ALA A 60 -4.21 -1.01 -3.72
N TYR A 61 -2.92 -0.98 -3.41
CA TYR A 61 -1.87 -1.49 -4.28
C TYR A 61 -1.43 -2.88 -3.80
N VAL A 62 -1.98 -3.90 -4.45
CA VAL A 62 -1.64 -5.31 -4.20
C VAL A 62 -0.77 -5.82 -5.33
N TYR A 63 0.38 -6.41 -5.01
CA TYR A 63 1.28 -6.96 -6.03
C TYR A 63 1.80 -8.35 -5.64
N PHE A 64 2.13 -9.14 -6.66
CA PHE A 64 2.69 -10.48 -6.52
C PHE A 64 4.23 -10.43 -6.43
N ILE A 65 4.80 -11.15 -5.47
CA ILE A 65 6.24 -11.21 -5.20
C ILE A 65 6.73 -12.66 -5.16
N TYR A 66 7.95 -12.88 -5.64
CA TYR A 66 8.64 -14.18 -5.69
C TYR A 66 7.90 -15.33 -6.38
N GLY A 67 6.86 -15.03 -7.17
CA GLY A 67 6.06 -16.07 -7.80
C GLY A 67 5.16 -16.84 -6.82
N LEU A 68 4.95 -16.34 -5.59
CA LEU A 68 4.24 -17.09 -4.55
C LEU A 68 3.36 -16.25 -3.60
N TYR A 69 3.72 -15.01 -3.30
CA TYR A 69 3.05 -14.23 -2.25
C TYR A 69 2.49 -12.91 -2.76
N TYR A 70 1.54 -12.35 -2.02
CA TYR A 70 1.00 -11.01 -2.27
C TYR A 70 1.36 -10.04 -1.15
N CYS A 71 1.64 -8.80 -1.50
CA CYS A 71 1.85 -7.70 -0.57
C CYS A 71 0.75 -6.65 -0.76
N PHE A 72 0.16 -6.17 0.34
CA PHE A 72 -0.93 -5.19 0.33
C PHE A 72 -0.46 -3.82 0.83
N ASN A 73 -0.65 -2.80 -0.01
CA ASN A 73 -0.30 -1.42 0.29
C ASN A 73 -1.52 -0.51 0.19
N VAL A 74 -1.52 0.59 0.95
CA VAL A 74 -2.51 1.66 0.88
C VAL A 74 -1.83 2.92 0.32
N VAL A 75 -2.33 3.44 -0.80
CA VAL A 75 -1.87 4.71 -1.39
C VAL A 75 -2.17 5.86 -0.43
N ALA A 76 -1.18 6.71 -0.19
CA ALA A 76 -1.11 7.52 1.02
C ALA A 76 -1.02 9.04 0.82
N ALA A 77 -0.90 9.50 -0.43
CA ALA A 77 -0.75 10.91 -0.77
C ALA A 77 -1.67 11.31 -1.93
N GLU A 78 -1.70 12.60 -2.29
CA GLU A 78 -2.48 13.08 -3.43
C GLU A 78 -2.06 12.42 -4.76
N VAL A 79 -2.96 12.52 -5.74
CA VAL A 79 -2.76 12.11 -7.12
C VAL A 79 -1.41 12.63 -7.64
N GLU A 80 -0.70 11.80 -8.41
CA GLU A 80 0.66 12.00 -8.91
C GLU A 80 1.78 12.01 -7.84
N THR A 81 1.47 11.80 -6.56
CA THR A 81 2.46 11.63 -5.47
C THR A 81 2.46 10.18 -4.97
N PRO A 82 3.33 9.30 -5.50
CA PRO A 82 3.19 7.86 -5.30
C PRO A 82 3.78 7.35 -3.98
N GLN A 83 3.30 7.86 -2.86
CA GLN A 83 3.63 7.37 -1.53
C GLN A 83 2.61 6.31 -1.11
N ALA A 84 3.06 5.24 -0.45
CA ALA A 84 2.17 4.17 0.01
C ALA A 84 2.69 3.51 1.29
N VAL A 85 1.76 2.91 2.04
CA VAL A 85 2.06 2.15 3.25
C VAL A 85 1.80 0.67 3.01
N LEU A 86 2.80 -0.17 3.21
CA LEU A 86 2.68 -1.62 3.26
C LEU A 86 2.16 -2.06 4.64
N VAL A 87 1.19 -2.96 4.68
CA VAL A 87 0.77 -3.66 5.91
C VAL A 87 1.54 -4.97 6.04
N ARG A 88 2.10 -5.24 7.22
CA ARG A 88 2.96 -6.41 7.50
C ARG A 88 2.36 -7.29 8.59
#